data_AF-H1KV24-F1
#
_entry.id   AF-H1KV24-F1
#
_cell.length_a   1.000
_cell.length_b   1.000
_cell.length_c   1.000
_cell.angle_alpha   90.00
_cell.angle_beta   90.00
_cell.angle_gamma   90.00
#
_symmetry.space_group_name_H-M   'P 1'
#
loop_
_entity.id
_entity.type
_entity.pdbx_description
1 polymer ?
#
loop_
_entity_poly.entity_id
_entity_poly.type
_entity_poly.pdbx_seq_one_letter_code
_entity_poly.pdbx_strand_id
1 'polypeptide(L)'
;MNRHNLATLGGMLYGPRYLRMFADALTNVGPRTVHESHLGAWIRGDRPVPAWLAPQAKALLPIALRQILDRVHNLTRIALTPDFFDADGAEFVEDPEDEVETDEGL
;
A
#
# COMPACT_ATOMS: atom_id res chain seq x y z
N MET A 1 13.37 20.80 10.16
CA MET A 1 12.11 20.16 9.72
C MET A 1 10.99 20.65 10.60
N ASN A 2 9.88 21.13 10.05
CA ASN A 2 8.75 21.65 10.83
C ASN A 2 7.64 20.58 11.00
N ARG A 3 6.68 20.83 11.90
CA ARG A 3 5.57 19.90 12.21
C ARG A 3 4.70 19.57 11.00
N HIS A 4 4.47 20.56 10.14
CA HIS A 4 3.62 20.41 8.95
C HIS A 4 4.26 19.43 7.96
N ASN A 5 5.55 19.61 7.65
CA ASN A 5 6.27 18.72 6.75
C ASN A 5 6.34 17.29 7.28
N LEU A 6 6.47 17.11 8.61
CA LEU A 6 6.47 15.79 9.23
C LEU A 6 5.10 15.10 9.10
N ALA A 7 4.01 15.84 9.34
CA ALA A 7 2.66 15.32 9.18
C ALA A 7 2.33 14.97 7.72
N THR A 8 2.67 15.88 6.80
CA THR A 8 2.48 15.70 5.35
C THR A 8 3.25 14.49 4.85
N LEU A 9 4.51 14.33 5.25
CA LEU A 9 5.32 13.17 4.86
C LEU A 9 4.70 11.86 5.32
N GLY A 10 4.31 11.77 6.59
CA GLY A 10 3.66 10.57 7.13
C GLY A 10 2.36 10.23 6.40
N GLY A 11 1.50 11.24 6.19
CA GLY A 11 0.23 11.08 5.48
C GLY A 11 0.40 10.64 4.02
N MET A 12 1.38 11.20 3.31
CA MET A 12 1.67 10.81 1.92
C MET A 12 2.20 9.38 1.81
N LEU A 13 3.07 8.96 2.73
CA LEU A 13 3.72 7.65 2.64
C LEU A 13 2.84 6.49 3.12
N TYR A 14 1.99 6.74 4.12
CA TYR A 14 1.29 5.67 4.85
C TYR A 14 -0.22 5.92 5.04
N GLY A 15 -0.76 7.01 4.52
CA GLY A 15 -2.21 7.30 4.52
C GLY A 15 -2.75 7.89 5.81
N PRO A 16 -4.08 7.88 6.04
CA PRO A 16 -4.74 8.63 7.11
C PRO A 16 -4.36 8.21 8.54
N ARG A 17 -3.98 6.94 8.74
CA ARG A 17 -3.61 6.36 10.04
C ARG A 17 -2.10 6.07 10.12
N TYR A 18 -1.30 6.99 9.60
CA TYR A 18 0.13 6.78 9.37
C TYR A 18 1.00 6.68 10.62
N LEU A 19 0.59 7.20 11.78
CA LEU A 19 1.49 7.46 12.90
C LEU A 19 2.31 6.23 13.34
N ARG A 20 1.66 5.08 13.51
CA ARG A 20 2.33 3.84 13.91
C ARG A 20 3.37 3.40 12.88
N MET A 21 2.94 3.20 11.64
CA MET A 21 3.81 2.73 10.56
C MET A 21 4.95 3.72 10.27
N PHE A 22 4.69 5.01 10.40
CA PHE A 22 5.71 6.02 10.21
C PHE A 22 6.74 6.03 11.34
N ALA A 23 6.32 5.85 12.59
CA ALA A 23 7.22 5.71 13.73
C ALA A 23 8.11 4.46 13.62
N ASP A 24 7.53 3.33 13.20
CA ASP A 24 8.26 2.08 12.97
C ASP A 24 9.29 2.25 11.83
N ALA A 25 8.88 2.85 10.71
CA ALA A 25 9.76 3.07 9.58
C ALA A 25 10.91 4.02 9.90
N LEU A 26 10.64 5.10 10.64
CA LEU A 26 11.69 5.98 11.13
C LEU A 26 12.67 5.21 12.01
N THR A 27 12.16 4.44 12.99
CA THR A 27 12.99 3.61 13.88
C THR A 27 13.93 2.70 13.13
N ASN A 28 13.45 2.04 12.06
CA ASN A 28 14.25 1.09 11.29
C ASN A 28 15.38 1.74 10.47
N VAL A 29 15.27 3.03 10.15
CA VAL A 29 16.22 3.73 9.26
C VAL A 29 17.29 4.50 10.03
N GLY A 30 17.06 4.79 11.31
CA GLY A 30 17.98 5.62 12.09
C GLY A 30 18.44 5.00 13.40
N PRO A 31 19.43 5.64 14.05
CA PRO A 31 20.03 5.14 15.28
C PRO A 31 19.14 5.35 16.51
N ARG A 32 17.98 6.00 16.36
CA ARG A 32 17.07 6.36 17.44
C ARG A 32 15.70 5.79 17.20
N THR A 33 15.16 5.15 18.24
CA THR A 33 13.79 4.70 18.29
C THR A 33 12.83 5.89 18.31
N VAL A 34 11.82 5.81 17.45
CA VAL A 34 10.70 6.74 17.39
C VAL A 34 9.45 5.98 17.83
N HIS A 35 8.85 6.43 18.93
CA HIS A 35 7.55 5.91 19.36
C HIS A 35 6.41 6.70 18.73
N GLU A 36 5.30 6.03 18.45
CA GLU A 36 4.08 6.63 17.91
C GLU A 36 3.60 7.82 18.76
N SER A 37 3.62 7.68 20.10
CA SER A 37 3.21 8.73 21.03
C SER A 37 4.07 9.99 20.92
N HIS A 38 5.39 9.84 20.77
CA HIS A 38 6.31 10.95 20.57
C HIS A 38 6.10 11.63 19.22
N LEU A 39 5.93 10.83 18.16
CA LEU A 39 5.66 11.33 16.83
C LEU A 39 4.37 12.16 16.80
N GLY A 40 3.30 11.64 17.41
CA GLY A 40 2.04 12.36 17.56
C GLY A 40 2.18 13.68 18.34
N ALA A 41 2.94 13.68 19.44
CA ALA A 41 3.20 14.89 20.22
C ALA A 41 3.97 15.96 19.40
N TRP A 42 4.94 15.56 18.58
CA TRP A 42 5.68 16.49 17.71
C TRP A 42 4.79 17.07 16.59
N ILE A 43 3.89 16.26 16.04
CA ILE A 43 2.98 16.68 14.96
C ILE A 43 1.92 17.65 15.47
N ARG A 44 1.31 17.37 16.63
CA ARG A 44 0.35 18.27 17.28
C ARG A 44 1.00 19.57 17.76
N GLY A 45 2.31 19.54 18.02
CA GLY A 45 3.06 20.68 18.53
C GLY A 45 3.09 20.74 20.06
N ASP A 46 2.69 19.65 20.74
CA ASP A 46 2.84 19.51 22.20
C ASP A 46 4.31 19.56 22.62
N ARG A 47 5.22 19.18 21.70
CA ARG A 47 6.68 19.22 21.87
C ARG A 47 7.35 19.66 20.57
N PRO A 48 8.51 20.36 20.64
CA PRO A 48 9.27 20.70 19.44
C PRO A 48 9.79 19.46 18.72
N VAL A 49 9.80 19.51 17.38
CA VAL A 49 10.37 18.44 16.55
C VAL A 49 11.89 18.41 16.76
N PRO A 50 12.48 17.27 17.16
CA PRO A 50 13.91 17.21 17.38
C PRO A 50 14.71 17.36 16.07
N ALA A 51 15.81 18.10 16.12
CA ALA A 51 16.66 18.36 14.95
C ALA A 51 17.21 17.08 14.31
N TRP A 52 17.49 16.04 15.11
CA TRP A 52 18.00 14.75 14.65
C TRP A 52 17.01 13.97 13.78
N LEU A 53 15.70 14.29 13.84
CA LEU A 53 14.69 13.54 13.09
C LEU A 53 14.74 13.87 11.59
N ALA A 54 15.19 15.07 11.23
CA ALA A 54 15.25 15.52 9.83
C ALA A 54 16.14 14.63 8.94
N PRO A 55 17.40 14.31 9.29
CA PRO A 55 18.21 13.40 8.48
C PRO A 55 17.62 11.99 8.41
N GLN A 56 17.01 11.48 9.49
CA GLN A 56 16.38 10.15 9.53
C GLN A 56 15.14 10.08 8.61
N ALA A 57 14.29 11.10 8.63
CA ALA A 57 13.17 11.22 7.70
C ALA A 57 13.64 11.35 6.24
N LYS A 58 14.76 12.05 5.99
CA LYS A 58 15.35 12.15 4.65
C LYS A 58 15.88 10.80 4.15
N ALA A 59 16.51 10.02 5.03
CA ALA A 59 17.01 8.69 4.70
C ALA A 59 15.88 7.68 4.41
N LEU A 60 14.68 7.90 4.95
CA LEU A 60 13.51 7.07 4.69
C LEU A 60 12.96 7.24 3.26
N LEU A 61 13.05 8.45 2.69
CA LEU A 61 12.47 8.76 1.37
C LEU A 61 12.85 7.79 0.24
N PRO A 62 14.13 7.45 -0.02
CA PRO A 62 14.47 6.52 -1.09
C PRO A 62 13.89 5.12 -0.88
N ILE A 63 13.83 4.64 0.38
CA ILE A 63 13.24 3.34 0.72
C ILE A 63 11.74 3.35 0.46
N ALA A 64 11.05 4.39 0.94
CA ALA A 64 9.61 4.53 0.77
C ALA A 64 9.23 4.68 -0.70
N LEU A 65 10.00 5.46 -1.47
CA LEU A 65 9.79 5.63 -2.91
C LEU A 65 9.93 4.30 -3.67
N ARG A 66 10.97 3.52 -3.36
CA ARG A 66 11.14 2.18 -3.94
C ARG A 66 9.94 1.29 -3.66
N GLN A 67 9.50 1.22 -2.40
CA GLN A 67 8.33 0.43 -2.01
C GLN A 67 7.02 0.89 -2.68
N ILE A 68 6.88 2.18 -2.98
CA ILE A 68 5.74 2.71 -3.73
C ILE A 68 5.82 2.26 -5.19
N LEU A 69 6.99 2.38 -5.82
CA LEU A 69 7.20 1.94 -7.20
C LEU A 69 6.99 0.43 -7.35
N ASP A 70 7.47 -0.38 -6.41
CA ASP A 70 7.25 -1.83 -6.39
C ASP A 70 5.75 -2.16 -6.26
N ARG A 71 5.02 -1.43 -5.41
CA ARG A 71 3.55 -1.58 -5.28
C ARG A 71 2.84 -1.21 -6.57
N VAL A 72 3.18 -0.08 -7.20
CA VAL A 72 2.62 0.33 -8.49
C VAL A 72 2.90 -0.74 -9.54
N HIS A 73 4.14 -1.22 -9.65
CA HIS A 73 4.51 -2.27 -10.60
C HIS A 73 3.69 -3.55 -10.40
N ASN A 74 3.54 -4.01 -9.15
CA ASN A 74 2.75 -5.19 -8.83
C ASN A 74 1.26 -5.01 -9.13
N LEU A 75 0.69 -3.83 -8.84
CA LEU A 75 -0.70 -3.52 -9.17
C LEU A 75 -0.91 -3.46 -10.68
N THR A 76 0.01 -2.88 -11.44
CA THR A 76 -0.03 -2.89 -12.92
C THR A 76 0.02 -4.31 -13.45
N ARG A 77 0.90 -5.18 -12.92
CA ARG A 77 0.98 -6.59 -13.32
C ARG A 77 -0.36 -7.30 -13.08
N ILE A 78 -0.98 -7.07 -11.93
CA ILE A 78 -2.28 -7.63 -11.57
C ILE A 78 -3.37 -7.12 -12.53
N ALA A 79 -3.45 -5.81 -12.76
CA ALA A 79 -4.46 -5.21 -13.63
C ALA A 79 -4.35 -5.63 -15.10
N LEU A 80 -3.15 -5.99 -15.56
CA LEU A 80 -2.89 -6.51 -16.91
C LEU A 80 -3.01 -8.04 -16.99
N THR A 81 -3.32 -8.71 -15.89
CA THR A 81 -3.61 -10.15 -15.91
C THR A 81 -5.03 -10.34 -16.42
N PRO A 82 -5.24 -11.11 -17.51
CA PRO A 82 -6.54 -11.22 -18.20
C PRO A 82 -7.70 -11.55 -17.28
N ASP A 83 -7.49 -12.38 -16.27
CA ASP A 83 -8.58 -12.93 -15.44
C ASP A 83 -8.82 -12.18 -14.12
N PHE A 84 -8.14 -11.04 -13.87
CA PHE A 84 -8.20 -10.41 -12.54
C PHE A 84 -9.58 -9.82 -12.18
N PHE A 85 -10.36 -9.40 -13.18
CA PHE A 85 -11.74 -8.92 -13.01
C PHE A 85 -12.80 -9.86 -13.59
N ASP A 86 -12.40 -10.88 -14.36
CA ASP A 86 -13.31 -11.82 -15.02
C ASP A 86 -13.65 -13.06 -14.17
N ALA A 87 -13.05 -13.16 -12.97
CA ALA A 87 -13.32 -14.24 -12.00
C ALA A 87 -14.73 -14.21 -11.36
N ASP A 88 -15.55 -13.19 -11.66
CA ASP A 88 -16.95 -13.11 -11.22
C ASP A 88 -17.97 -13.51 -12.32
N GLY A 89 -17.54 -14.06 -13.46
CA GLY A 89 -18.42 -14.23 -14.64
C GLY A 89 -18.32 -15.53 -15.44
N ALA A 90 -17.64 -16.58 -14.96
CA ALA A 90 -17.54 -17.85 -15.69
C ALA A 90 -18.33 -18.98 -15.04
N GLU A 91 -19.65 -18.80 -14.89
CA GLU A 91 -20.58 -19.93 -15.02
C GLU A 91 -21.15 -19.86 -16.44
N PHE A 92 -20.73 -20.77 -17.30
CA PHE A 92 -21.62 -21.65 -18.08
C PHE A 92 -20.76 -22.82 -18.53
N VAL A 93 -20.75 -23.85 -17.69
CA VAL A 93 -20.43 -25.20 -18.16
C VAL A 93 -21.58 -25.55 -19.11
N GLU A 94 -21.33 -25.53 -20.42
CA GLU A 94 -22.22 -26.22 -21.35
C GLU A 94 -22.05 -27.71 -21.08
N ASP A 95 -23.06 -28.31 -20.45
CA ASP A 95 -23.16 -29.75 -20.28
C ASP A 95 -23.26 -30.40 -21.67
N PRO A 96 -22.41 -31.39 -22.01
CA PRO A 96 -22.40 -31.98 -23.33
C PRO A 96 -23.42 -33.11 -23.44
N GLU A 97 -24.71 -32.86 -23.21
CA GLU A 97 -25.74 -33.88 -23.45
C GLU A 97 -27.04 -33.24 -23.97
N ASP A 98 -27.21 -33.28 -25.28
CA ASP A 98 -28.47 -33.68 -25.90
C ASP A 98 -28.14 -34.25 -27.28
N GLU A 99 -27.94 -35.57 -27.30
CA GLU A 99 -27.96 -36.40 -28.50
C GLU A 99 -29.30 -36.15 -29.22
N VAL A 100 -29.26 -35.45 -30.36
CA VAL A 100 -30.40 -35.45 -31.28
C VAL A 100 -30.33 -36.75 -32.08
N GLU A 101 -30.97 -37.78 -31.53
CA GLU A 101 -31.32 -39.01 -32.23
C GLU A 101 -32.30 -38.65 -33.36
N THR A 102 -31.81 -38.48 -34.59
CA THR A 102 -32.67 -38.37 -35.77
C THR A 102 -33.16 -39.77 -36.14
N ASP A 103 -34.36 -40.10 -35.66
CA ASP A 103 -35.17 -41.23 -36.14
C ASP A 103 -35.71 -40.89 -37.54
N GLU A 104 -35.01 -41.31 -38.59
CA GLU A 104 -35.55 -41.32 -39.95
C GLU A 104 -36.45 -42.55 -40.15
N GLY A 105 -37.71 -42.41 -39.73
CA GLY A 105 -38.81 -43.27 -40.12
C GLY A 105 -39.72 -42.58 -41.14
N LEU A 106 -39.63 -42.99 -42.42
CA LEU A 106 -40.72 -43.41 -43.35
C LEU A 106 -40.26 -43.44 -44.82
#